data_AF-A0A8H4L964-F1
#
_entry.id   AF-A0A8H4L964-F1
#
_cell.length_a   1.000
_cell.length_b   1.000
_cell.length_c   1.000
_cell.angle_alpha   90.00
_cell.angle_beta   90.00
_cell.angle_gamma   90.00
#
_symmetry.space_group_name_H-M   'P 1'
#
loop_
_entity.id
_entity.type
_entity.pdbx_description
1 polymer ?
#
loop_
_entity_poly.entity_id
_entity_poly.type
_entity_poly.pdbx_seq_one_letter_code
_entity_poly.pdbx_strand_id
1 'polypeptide(L)'
;MEQFEFHPATTSYDRTWAPLEPGVDELVLNQDTQTGRRTTLQRWKPGARNQQEVFVHDYVEEIFMVEGDLYDIHLGQGWEKGAESTGMDTGPGKDIGKEGVIAGCFNPGLLTNGRASVFGLKLRPAGGLHKIPSATEKSALNLSIFKGIASRLGAIVAAGRDTFHGPRIDDSSPGDFIMASSATALQAVEASPRVHELLERLHAESEAQEKAFSQYWFYLTRIFGYYISGQTWTTSSDDHMRDKFVALEQDKCQFMYLLARSINARNIVEAGTSFGVSTMYLALAVGQNVAEAKVRGEVVTGKVIGTEKETSKAERARKHWSEAGEEVEPWTELREGDLRETLKVEEGMPEQIDMLLLDIWTPLALPALEIIKPRLRRGAIVLADNTGWAKMLYKEFLEYIHDPKNGFKTATTAYAGGLEMAIYLPSA
;
A
#
# COMPACT_ATOMS: atom_id res chain seq x y z
N MET A 1 18.13 -4.54 -23.27
CA MET A 1 16.88 -4.71 -22.51
C MET A 1 15.83 -3.99 -23.33
N GLU A 2 15.25 -4.69 -24.31
CA GLU A 2 14.16 -4.12 -25.12
C GLU A 2 12.86 -4.29 -24.32
N GLN A 3 12.19 -3.16 -24.09
CA GLN A 3 10.90 -3.12 -23.43
C GLN A 3 9.84 -3.40 -24.51
N PHE A 4 9.29 -4.61 -24.53
CA PHE A 4 8.23 -4.96 -25.48
C PHE A 4 6.89 -4.43 -24.95
N GLU A 5 6.41 -3.35 -25.58
CA GLU A 5 5.12 -2.73 -25.29
C GLU A 5 3.96 -3.71 -25.51
N PHE A 6 2.89 -3.53 -24.72
CA PHE A 6 1.71 -4.37 -24.66
C PHE A 6 1.03 -4.56 -26.03
N HIS A 7 1.04 -5.79 -26.54
CA HIS A 7 0.19 -6.18 -27.67
C HIS A 7 -1.06 -6.91 -27.18
N PRO A 8 -2.27 -6.51 -27.60
CA PRO A 8 -3.46 -7.34 -27.45
C PRO A 8 -3.19 -8.77 -27.96
N ALA A 9 -3.63 -9.79 -27.21
CA ALA A 9 -3.36 -11.20 -27.55
C ALA A 9 -3.80 -11.58 -28.97
N THR A 10 -4.75 -10.83 -29.55
CA THR A 10 -5.34 -11.02 -30.87
C THR A 10 -4.79 -10.13 -31.98
N THR A 11 -3.88 -9.18 -31.71
CA THR A 11 -3.37 -8.24 -32.73
C THR A 11 -2.05 -8.64 -33.37
N SER A 12 -1.48 -9.78 -32.99
CA SER A 12 -0.38 -10.40 -33.76
C SER A 12 -1.01 -11.39 -34.74
N TYR A 13 -0.92 -11.08 -36.03
CA TYR A 13 -1.72 -11.70 -37.10
C TYR A 13 -1.39 -13.18 -37.40
N ASP A 14 -0.38 -13.79 -36.76
CA ASP A 14 0.12 -15.12 -37.12
C ASP A 14 0.14 -16.15 -35.97
N ARG A 15 -0.58 -15.92 -34.85
CA ARG A 15 -0.65 -16.93 -33.78
C ARG A 15 -1.75 -17.96 -34.06
N THR A 16 -1.37 -19.21 -34.31
CA THR A 16 -2.28 -20.33 -34.54
C THR A 16 -2.26 -21.32 -33.38
N TRP A 17 -3.45 -21.77 -32.96
CA TRP A 17 -3.55 -22.94 -32.08
C TRP A 17 -2.97 -24.16 -32.79
N ALA A 18 -2.06 -24.86 -32.13
CA ALA A 18 -1.44 -26.08 -32.62
C ALA A 18 -1.81 -27.26 -31.71
N PRO A 19 -2.03 -28.47 -32.24
CA PRO A 19 -2.25 -29.64 -31.41
C PRO A 19 -0.98 -29.93 -30.60
N LEU A 20 -1.11 -29.96 -29.28
CA LEU A 20 -0.04 -30.37 -28.36
C LEU A 20 -0.14 -31.87 -28.09
N GLU A 21 -1.34 -32.33 -27.72
CA GLU A 21 -1.63 -33.72 -27.36
C GLU A 21 -3.06 -34.12 -27.74
N PRO A 22 -3.43 -35.42 -27.64
CA PRO A 22 -4.81 -35.85 -27.89
C PRO A 22 -5.83 -35.11 -27.03
N GLY A 23 -6.52 -34.15 -27.64
CA GLY A 23 -7.53 -33.32 -26.98
C GLY A 23 -6.99 -32.07 -26.30
N VAL A 24 -5.70 -31.76 -26.44
CA VAL A 24 -5.08 -30.52 -25.93
C VAL A 24 -4.46 -29.74 -27.08
N ASP A 25 -4.95 -28.53 -27.31
CA ASP A 25 -4.37 -27.57 -28.25
C ASP A 25 -3.61 -26.50 -27.46
N GLU A 26 -2.54 -25.96 -28.02
CA GLU A 26 -1.71 -24.95 -27.39
C GLU A 26 -1.50 -23.74 -28.32
N LEU A 27 -1.52 -22.55 -27.75
CA LEU A 27 -1.19 -21.29 -28.39
C LEU A 27 0.04 -20.69 -27.72
N VAL A 28 1.12 -20.54 -28.47
CA VAL A 28 2.31 -19.85 -27.99
C VAL A 28 2.03 -18.35 -27.96
N LEU A 29 2.02 -17.76 -26.78
CA LEU A 29 1.94 -16.29 -26.67
C LEU A 29 3.32 -15.67 -26.80
N ASN A 30 4.33 -16.32 -26.20
CA ASN A 30 5.72 -15.90 -26.26
C ASN A 30 6.65 -17.11 -26.10
N GLN A 31 7.80 -17.08 -26.78
CA GLN A 31 8.83 -18.10 -26.63
C GLN A 31 10.22 -17.48 -26.86
N ASP A 32 11.13 -17.72 -25.92
CA ASP A 32 12.55 -17.48 -26.09
C ASP A 32 13.25 -18.83 -26.26
N THR A 33 13.71 -19.10 -27.48
CA THR A 33 14.37 -20.36 -27.83
C THR A 33 15.77 -20.50 -27.23
N GLN A 34 16.38 -19.42 -26.75
CA GLN A 34 17.71 -19.46 -26.14
C GLN A 34 17.64 -19.85 -24.66
N THR A 35 16.62 -19.37 -23.94
CA THR A 35 16.46 -19.62 -22.50
C THR A 35 15.44 -20.71 -22.18
N GLY A 36 14.64 -21.14 -23.17
CA GLY A 36 13.54 -22.07 -22.97
C GLY A 36 12.29 -21.42 -22.34
N ARG A 37 12.32 -20.11 -22.08
CA ARG A 37 11.18 -19.37 -21.52
C ARG A 37 10.00 -19.40 -22.47
N ARG A 38 8.81 -19.65 -21.92
CA ARG A 38 7.60 -19.72 -22.73
C ARG A 38 6.38 -19.26 -21.95
N THR A 39 5.48 -18.61 -22.66
CA THR A 39 4.13 -18.31 -22.18
C THR A 39 3.14 -18.90 -23.16
N THR A 40 2.22 -19.71 -22.68
CA THR A 40 1.26 -20.44 -23.52
C THR A 40 -0.15 -20.31 -22.99
N LEU A 41 -1.12 -20.48 -23.88
CA LEU A 41 -2.47 -20.86 -23.52
C LEU A 41 -2.70 -22.29 -23.99
N GLN A 42 -3.31 -23.12 -23.15
CA GLN A 42 -3.73 -24.46 -23.53
C GLN A 42 -5.25 -24.55 -23.49
N ARG A 43 -5.83 -25.23 -24.48
CA ARG A 43 -7.24 -25.56 -24.58
C ARG A 43 -7.41 -27.06 -24.52
N TRP A 44 -8.11 -27.52 -23.50
CA TRP A 44 -8.39 -28.93 -23.26
C TRP A 44 -9.83 -29.21 -23.64
N LYS A 45 -10.03 -30.20 -24.50
CA LYS A 45 -11.37 -30.72 -24.82
C LYS A 45 -11.91 -31.48 -23.60
N PRO A 46 -13.25 -31.52 -23.41
CA PRO A 46 -13.87 -32.30 -22.35
C PRO A 46 -13.31 -33.72 -22.24
N GLY A 47 -12.77 -34.05 -21.07
CA GLY A 47 -12.19 -35.36 -20.77
C GLY A 47 -10.81 -35.64 -21.36
N ALA A 48 -10.14 -34.63 -21.94
CA ALA A 48 -8.74 -34.72 -22.35
C ALA A 48 -7.83 -34.94 -21.13
N ARG A 49 -6.74 -35.67 -21.35
CA ARG A 49 -5.74 -36.00 -20.34
C ARG A 49 -4.36 -35.89 -20.95
N ASN A 50 -3.45 -35.26 -20.22
CA ASN A 50 -2.05 -35.23 -20.64
C ASN A 50 -1.46 -36.67 -20.61
N GLN A 51 -0.74 -37.02 -21.67
CA GLN A 51 -0.13 -38.34 -21.87
C GLN A 51 1.23 -38.47 -21.16
N GLN A 52 1.82 -37.37 -20.72
CA GLN A 52 3.09 -37.32 -20.01
C GLN A 52 2.94 -37.90 -18.58
N GLU A 53 3.83 -38.82 -18.21
CA GLU A 53 3.99 -39.26 -16.80
C GLU A 53 4.55 -38.12 -15.94
N VAL A 54 4.41 -38.20 -14.61
CA VAL A 54 4.81 -37.13 -13.65
C VAL A 54 6.12 -36.49 -14.05
N PHE A 55 6.08 -35.20 -14.37
CA PHE A 55 7.21 -34.47 -14.93
C PHE A 55 7.72 -33.48 -13.88
N VAL A 56 8.89 -33.77 -13.33
CA VAL A 56 9.58 -32.87 -12.40
C VAL A 56 10.50 -31.98 -13.20
N HIS A 57 10.36 -30.66 -13.03
CA HIS A 57 11.25 -29.68 -13.64
C HIS A 57 11.88 -28.76 -12.59
N ASP A 58 13.06 -28.24 -12.90
CA ASP A 58 13.87 -27.41 -12.00
C ASP A 58 13.55 -25.91 -12.08
N TYR A 59 12.55 -25.52 -12.87
CA TYR A 59 12.01 -24.16 -12.93
C TYR A 59 10.68 -24.04 -12.17
N VAL A 60 10.27 -22.81 -11.82
CA VAL A 60 8.96 -22.55 -11.20
C VAL A 60 7.93 -22.39 -12.31
N GLU A 61 6.90 -23.22 -12.38
CA GLU A 61 5.78 -23.01 -13.30
C GLU A 61 4.64 -22.26 -12.60
N GLU A 62 4.05 -21.30 -13.30
CA GLU A 62 2.81 -20.65 -12.88
C GLU A 62 1.67 -21.01 -13.85
N ILE A 63 0.57 -21.54 -13.30
CA ILE A 63 -0.62 -21.93 -14.05
C ILE A 63 -1.80 -21.09 -13.58
N PHE A 64 -2.49 -20.46 -14.54
CA PHE A 64 -3.68 -19.66 -14.31
C PHE A 64 -4.87 -20.25 -15.04
N MET A 65 -5.95 -20.54 -14.32
CA MET A 65 -7.19 -21.05 -14.92
C MET A 65 -8.04 -19.92 -15.46
N VAL A 66 -8.13 -19.84 -16.78
CA VAL A 66 -8.93 -18.82 -17.48
C VAL A 66 -10.40 -19.23 -17.56
N GLU A 67 -10.67 -20.53 -17.80
CA GLU A 67 -12.00 -21.10 -17.91
C GLU A 67 -11.98 -22.63 -17.71
N GLY A 68 -13.06 -23.20 -17.17
CA GLY A 68 -13.19 -24.65 -16.90
C GLY A 68 -12.54 -25.11 -15.59
N ASP A 69 -12.58 -26.43 -15.37
CA ASP A 69 -12.07 -27.10 -14.17
C ASP A 69 -11.06 -28.18 -14.55
N LEU A 70 -9.82 -28.09 -14.06
CA LEU A 70 -8.80 -29.13 -14.25
C LEU A 70 -8.55 -29.87 -12.94
N TYR A 71 -8.37 -31.18 -13.01
CA TYR A 71 -8.03 -32.01 -11.86
C TYR A 71 -6.64 -32.61 -12.02
N ASP A 72 -5.74 -32.31 -11.10
CA ASP A 72 -4.45 -32.97 -10.99
C ASP A 72 -4.63 -34.32 -10.30
N ILE A 73 -4.44 -35.41 -11.06
CA ILE A 73 -4.63 -36.76 -10.55
C ILE A 73 -3.56 -37.20 -9.56
N HIS A 74 -2.38 -36.57 -9.59
CA HIS A 74 -1.26 -36.91 -8.73
C HIS A 74 -1.40 -36.25 -7.36
N LEU A 75 -1.78 -34.96 -7.36
CA LEU A 75 -2.03 -34.19 -6.15
C LEU A 75 -3.42 -34.48 -5.56
N GLY A 76 -4.33 -35.06 -6.35
CA GLY A 76 -5.71 -35.32 -5.95
C GLY A 76 -6.54 -34.04 -5.79
N GLN A 77 -6.13 -32.96 -6.46
CA GLN A 77 -6.68 -31.60 -6.29
C GLN A 77 -7.28 -31.08 -7.59
N GLY A 78 -8.35 -30.30 -7.47
CA GLY A 78 -8.99 -29.60 -8.58
C GLY A 78 -8.73 -28.10 -8.55
N TRP A 79 -8.64 -27.48 -9.71
CA TRP A 79 -8.53 -26.05 -9.90
C TRP A 79 -9.68 -25.58 -10.79
N GLU A 80 -10.44 -24.61 -10.30
CA GLU A 80 -11.55 -23.98 -11.00
C GLU A 80 -11.11 -22.65 -11.63
N LYS A 81 -11.96 -22.06 -12.46
CA LYS A 81 -11.74 -20.73 -13.05
C LYS A 81 -11.28 -19.69 -12.01
N GLY A 82 -10.18 -19.00 -12.31
CA GLY A 82 -9.58 -17.98 -11.45
C GLY A 82 -8.61 -18.54 -10.40
N ALA A 83 -8.41 -19.85 -10.36
CA ALA A 83 -7.36 -20.46 -9.54
C ALA A 83 -5.97 -20.17 -10.13
N GLU A 84 -5.01 -19.99 -9.21
CA GLU A 84 -3.59 -19.82 -9.49
C GLU A 84 -2.85 -20.98 -8.80
N SER A 85 -1.96 -21.65 -9.53
CA SER A 85 -1.11 -22.71 -9.00
C SER A 85 0.35 -22.42 -9.32
N THR A 86 1.21 -22.62 -8.33
CA THR A 86 2.67 -22.47 -8.46
C THR A 86 3.32 -23.76 -8.00
N GLY A 87 4.11 -24.41 -8.86
CA GLY A 87 4.67 -25.73 -8.53
C GLY A 87 5.92 -26.09 -9.34
N MET A 88 6.73 -26.98 -8.75
CA MET A 88 7.83 -27.70 -9.41
C MET A 88 7.51 -29.19 -9.63
N ASP A 89 6.35 -29.64 -9.16
CA ASP A 89 5.94 -31.05 -9.10
C ASP A 89 4.47 -31.14 -9.52
N THR A 90 4.21 -31.21 -10.84
CA THR A 90 2.87 -31.37 -11.41
C THR A 90 2.77 -32.75 -12.07
N GLY A 91 1.73 -33.50 -11.71
CA GLY A 91 1.43 -34.80 -12.31
C GLY A 91 0.26 -34.70 -13.30
N PRO A 92 -0.14 -35.80 -13.97
CA PRO A 92 -0.92 -35.67 -15.20
C PRO A 92 -2.30 -35.03 -14.95
N GLY A 93 -2.52 -33.83 -15.48
CA GLY A 93 -3.82 -33.16 -15.43
C GLY A 93 -4.89 -33.94 -16.21
N LYS A 94 -6.11 -33.98 -15.67
CA LYS A 94 -7.31 -34.52 -16.30
C LYS A 94 -8.43 -33.50 -16.21
N ASP A 95 -9.05 -33.18 -17.35
CA ASP A 95 -10.30 -32.41 -17.35
C ASP A 95 -11.44 -33.29 -16.79
N ILE A 96 -12.11 -32.81 -15.74
CA ILE A 96 -13.27 -33.47 -15.11
C ILE A 96 -14.58 -32.72 -15.39
N GLY A 97 -14.52 -31.58 -16.07
CA GLY A 97 -15.64 -30.74 -16.43
C GLY A 97 -16.36 -31.16 -17.71
N LYS A 98 -17.57 -30.63 -17.92
CA LYS A 98 -18.39 -30.90 -19.12
C LYS A 98 -18.14 -29.93 -20.29
N GLU A 99 -17.36 -28.85 -20.06
CA GLU A 99 -17.27 -27.72 -21.00
C GLU A 99 -15.85 -27.44 -21.55
N GLY A 100 -14.82 -28.17 -21.10
CA GLY A 100 -13.43 -27.96 -21.52
C GLY A 100 -12.70 -26.92 -20.67
N VAL A 101 -11.36 -26.90 -20.74
CA VAL A 101 -10.51 -26.00 -19.92
C VAL A 101 -9.66 -25.09 -20.80
N ILE A 102 -9.50 -23.82 -20.37
CA ILE A 102 -8.47 -22.92 -20.87
C ILE A 102 -7.55 -22.55 -19.70
N ALA A 103 -6.28 -22.92 -19.82
CA ALA A 103 -5.24 -22.60 -18.84
C ALA A 103 -4.15 -21.75 -19.49
N GLY A 104 -3.63 -20.76 -18.77
CA GLY A 104 -2.40 -20.06 -19.12
C GLY A 104 -1.24 -20.65 -18.35
N CYS A 105 -0.21 -21.13 -19.05
CA CYS A 105 1.00 -21.68 -18.42
C CYS A 105 2.20 -20.77 -18.71
N PHE A 106 2.94 -20.44 -17.65
CA PHE A 106 4.15 -19.64 -17.71
C PHE A 106 5.36 -20.44 -17.22
N ASN A 107 6.36 -20.53 -18.10
CA ASN A 107 7.64 -21.16 -17.82
C ASN A 107 8.75 -20.08 -17.88
N PRO A 108 9.37 -19.72 -16.74
CA PRO A 108 10.47 -18.77 -16.65
C PRO A 108 11.84 -19.34 -17.05
N GLY A 109 11.92 -20.58 -17.54
CA GLY A 109 13.17 -21.22 -17.94
C GLY A 109 14.11 -21.52 -16.77
N LEU A 110 15.24 -22.18 -17.05
CA LEU A 110 16.30 -22.46 -16.07
C LEU A 110 16.70 -21.17 -15.35
N LEU A 111 16.58 -21.18 -14.02
CA LEU A 111 16.70 -20.02 -13.17
C LEU A 111 18.09 -19.36 -13.27
N THR A 112 18.13 -18.15 -13.82
CA THR A 112 18.85 -17.04 -13.17
C THR A 112 17.85 -15.95 -12.86
N ASN A 113 17.53 -15.81 -11.57
CA ASN A 113 16.89 -14.67 -10.89
C ASN A 113 15.97 -13.78 -11.74
N GLY A 114 14.66 -14.01 -11.66
CA GLY A 114 13.66 -13.06 -12.15
C GLY A 114 12.27 -13.35 -11.59
N ARG A 115 11.68 -12.38 -10.89
CA ARG A 115 10.28 -12.38 -10.45
C ARG A 115 9.35 -12.26 -11.68
N ALA A 116 8.26 -13.02 -11.71
CA ALA A 116 7.23 -12.97 -12.74
C ALA A 116 6.15 -11.91 -12.42
N SER A 117 5.46 -11.43 -13.46
CA SER A 117 4.37 -10.44 -13.39
C SER A 117 3.12 -11.03 -14.05
N VAL A 118 1.98 -11.00 -13.35
CA VAL A 118 0.69 -11.54 -13.81
C VAL A 118 -0.06 -10.49 -14.63
N PHE A 119 -0.51 -10.85 -15.84
CA PHE A 119 -1.32 -9.98 -16.71
C PHE A 119 -2.76 -10.51 -16.82
N GLY A 120 -3.72 -9.74 -16.29
CA GLY A 120 -5.14 -10.09 -16.30
C GLY A 120 -5.82 -9.84 -17.65
N LEU A 121 -6.54 -10.86 -18.17
CA LEU A 121 -7.47 -10.74 -19.30
C LEU A 121 -8.91 -10.53 -18.74
N LYS A 122 -9.60 -9.47 -19.17
CA LYS A 122 -10.96 -9.13 -18.71
C LYS A 122 -12.00 -9.58 -19.73
N LEU A 123 -12.89 -10.52 -19.36
CA LEU A 123 -14.11 -10.86 -20.12
C LEU A 123 -15.36 -10.56 -19.28
N ARG A 124 -16.33 -9.84 -19.86
CA ARG A 124 -17.61 -9.48 -19.21
C ARG A 124 -18.59 -10.67 -19.21
N PRO A 125 -19.38 -10.90 -18.14
CA PRO A 125 -20.56 -11.75 -18.22
C PRO A 125 -21.86 -10.94 -18.43
N ALA A 126 -22.80 -11.55 -19.15
CA ALA A 126 -24.17 -11.08 -19.36
C ALA A 126 -25.14 -11.68 -18.31
N GLY A 127 -25.98 -10.82 -17.72
CA GLY A 127 -27.37 -11.05 -17.29
C GLY A 127 -27.75 -12.20 -16.33
N GLY A 128 -28.32 -11.85 -15.17
CA GLY A 128 -29.17 -12.75 -14.37
C GLY A 128 -29.69 -12.11 -13.07
N LEU A 129 -30.99 -11.83 -13.00
CA LEU A 129 -31.73 -11.22 -11.87
C LEU A 129 -32.05 -12.22 -10.75
N HIS A 130 -31.88 -11.84 -9.47
CA HIS A 130 -32.65 -12.41 -8.35
C HIS A 130 -33.00 -11.40 -7.25
N LYS A 131 -34.17 -11.64 -6.62
CA LYS A 131 -34.99 -10.77 -5.75
C LYS A 131 -34.36 -10.40 -4.40
N ILE A 132 -34.74 -9.22 -3.90
CA ILE A 132 -34.37 -8.61 -2.61
C ILE A 132 -35.43 -8.96 -1.52
N PRO A 133 -35.07 -9.40 -0.30
CA PRO A 133 -36.01 -9.50 0.83
C PRO A 133 -36.13 -8.20 1.65
N SER A 134 -37.29 -8.00 2.28
CA SER A 134 -37.72 -6.77 2.98
C SER A 134 -37.08 -6.53 4.35
N ALA A 135 -37.20 -5.29 4.83
CA ALA A 135 -36.35 -4.64 5.84
C ALA A 135 -36.53 -5.08 7.31
N THR A 136 -37.46 -5.96 7.67
CA THR A 136 -37.79 -6.26 9.08
C THR A 136 -37.16 -7.55 9.63
N GLU A 137 -36.48 -8.37 8.80
CA GLU A 137 -35.71 -9.55 9.23
C GLU A 137 -34.20 -9.27 9.43
N LYS A 138 -33.74 -8.04 9.17
CA LYS A 138 -32.31 -7.67 9.20
C LYS A 138 -31.71 -7.51 10.61
N SER A 139 -32.53 -7.38 11.65
CA SER A 139 -32.03 -6.97 12.98
C SER A 139 -31.62 -8.13 13.87
N ALA A 140 -32.27 -9.29 13.75
CA ALA A 140 -31.97 -10.47 14.58
C ALA A 140 -30.96 -11.43 13.93
N LEU A 141 -30.87 -11.45 12.60
CA LEU A 141 -29.93 -12.29 11.85
C LEU A 141 -28.48 -11.79 11.95
N ASN A 142 -28.28 -10.47 12.09
CA ASN A 142 -26.95 -9.87 12.13
C ASN A 142 -26.14 -10.25 13.38
N LEU A 143 -26.77 -10.45 14.55
CA LEU A 143 -26.05 -10.72 15.79
C LEU A 143 -25.60 -12.19 15.94
N SER A 144 -26.36 -13.15 15.39
CA SER A 144 -25.98 -14.58 15.41
C SER A 144 -24.94 -14.90 14.32
N ILE A 145 -25.04 -14.26 13.16
CA ILE A 145 -24.04 -14.34 12.08
C ILE A 145 -22.71 -13.72 12.55
N PHE A 146 -22.73 -12.58 13.26
CA PHE A 146 -21.51 -11.97 13.81
C PHE A 146 -20.80 -12.86 14.84
N LYS A 147 -21.55 -13.48 15.76
CA LYS A 147 -20.99 -14.42 16.74
C LYS A 147 -20.44 -15.69 16.06
N GLY A 148 -21.09 -16.16 15.00
CA GLY A 148 -20.64 -17.32 14.22
C GLY A 148 -19.38 -17.06 13.40
N ILE A 149 -19.25 -15.87 12.79
CA ILE A 149 -18.06 -15.49 12.00
C ILE A 149 -16.85 -15.25 12.92
N ALA A 150 -17.03 -14.61 14.07
CA ALA A 150 -15.97 -14.41 15.05
C ALA A 150 -15.47 -15.73 15.67
N SER A 151 -16.37 -16.68 15.93
CA SER A 151 -16.03 -18.03 16.40
C SER A 151 -15.27 -18.84 15.35
N ARG A 152 -15.65 -18.74 14.07
CA ARG A 152 -14.98 -19.48 12.98
C ARG A 152 -13.62 -18.88 12.61
N LEU A 153 -13.46 -17.56 12.64
CA LEU A 153 -12.15 -16.91 12.47
C LEU A 153 -11.19 -17.23 13.61
N GLY A 154 -11.68 -17.30 14.86
CA GLY A 154 -10.88 -17.75 16.00
C GLY A 154 -10.42 -19.21 15.89
N ALA A 155 -11.27 -20.09 15.35
CA ALA A 155 -10.93 -21.50 15.15
C ALA A 155 -9.93 -21.74 14.00
N ILE A 156 -9.99 -20.95 12.92
CA ILE A 156 -9.05 -21.05 11.79
C ILE A 156 -7.63 -20.60 12.20
N VAL A 157 -7.51 -19.60 13.07
CA VAL A 157 -6.21 -19.14 13.58
C VAL A 157 -5.64 -20.09 14.65
N ALA A 158 -6.49 -20.78 15.41
CA ALA A 158 -6.05 -21.78 16.39
C ALA A 158 -5.67 -23.14 15.76
N ALA A 159 -6.36 -23.56 14.70
CA ALA A 159 -6.10 -24.82 14.00
C ALA A 159 -4.78 -24.81 13.18
N GLY A 160 -4.22 -23.63 12.88
CA GLY A 160 -2.91 -23.49 12.24
C GLY A 160 -1.71 -23.72 13.17
N ARG A 161 -1.92 -24.07 14.45
CA ARG A 161 -0.83 -24.33 15.42
C ARG A 161 -0.53 -25.80 15.68
N ASP A 162 -1.43 -26.73 15.36
CA ASP A 162 -1.24 -28.15 15.65
C ASP A 162 -1.57 -29.00 14.42
N THR A 163 -0.63 -29.15 13.48
CA THR A 163 -0.45 -30.34 12.62
C THR A 163 0.61 -30.08 11.55
N PHE A 164 1.89 -30.18 11.91
CA PHE A 164 2.94 -30.62 10.98
C PHE A 164 4.05 -31.30 11.78
N HIS A 165 4.05 -32.64 11.78
CA HIS A 165 5.22 -33.44 12.10
C HIS A 165 5.84 -33.91 10.78
N GLY A 166 6.88 -33.21 10.34
CA GLY A 166 7.84 -33.65 9.33
C GLY A 166 9.21 -33.96 9.98
N PRO A 167 10.08 -34.76 9.33
CA PRO A 167 11.17 -35.45 9.99
C PRO A 167 12.33 -34.53 10.39
N ARG A 168 12.99 -34.88 11.50
CA ARG A 168 14.26 -34.32 11.97
C ARG A 168 15.36 -34.49 10.91
N ILE A 169 15.93 -33.36 10.46
CA ILE A 169 17.30 -33.28 9.93
C ILE A 169 17.96 -32.00 10.49
N ASP A 170 19.26 -32.13 10.68
CA ASP A 170 20.24 -31.47 11.53
C ASP A 170 20.44 -29.93 11.41
N ASP A 171 21.12 -29.40 12.44
CA ASP A 171 21.54 -28.03 12.71
C ASP A 171 22.02 -27.22 11.49
N SER A 172 21.30 -26.16 11.15
CA SER A 172 21.89 -24.87 10.77
C SER A 172 20.87 -23.75 10.97
N SER A 173 21.31 -22.66 11.58
CA SER A 173 20.54 -21.59 12.21
C SER A 173 19.51 -20.92 11.28
N PRO A 174 18.29 -20.59 11.76
CA PRO A 174 17.34 -19.83 10.97
C PRO A 174 17.79 -18.37 10.89
N GLY A 175 18.28 -17.97 9.72
CA GLY A 175 18.51 -16.56 9.38
C GLY A 175 17.19 -15.81 9.29
N ASP A 176 17.15 -14.65 9.92
CA ASP A 176 16.01 -13.75 10.02
C ASP A 176 15.40 -13.40 8.67
N PHE A 177 14.09 -13.63 8.50
CA PHE A 177 13.27 -12.92 7.52
C PHE A 177 12.96 -11.52 8.06
N ILE A 178 14.00 -10.69 8.18
CA ILE A 178 13.83 -9.24 8.22
C ILE A 178 13.61 -8.82 6.77
N MET A 179 12.49 -8.15 6.49
CA MET A 179 12.34 -7.35 5.27
C MET A 179 13.49 -6.34 5.27
N ALA A 180 14.61 -6.68 4.64
CA ALA A 180 15.74 -5.77 4.49
C ALA A 180 15.22 -4.49 3.84
N SER A 181 15.43 -3.35 4.51
CA SER A 181 15.30 -2.04 3.88
C SER A 181 16.13 -2.11 2.59
N SER A 182 15.48 -2.03 1.43
CA SER A 182 16.22 -2.27 0.19
C SER A 182 17.29 -1.18 0.05
N ALA A 183 18.47 -1.51 -0.47
CA ALA A 183 19.52 -0.52 -0.76
C ALA A 183 19.03 0.67 -1.65
N THR A 184 17.88 0.51 -2.32
CA THR A 184 17.16 1.55 -3.06
C THR A 184 16.54 2.63 -2.15
N ALA A 185 16.08 2.26 -0.96
CA ALA A 185 15.50 3.15 0.05
C ALA A 185 16.55 4.14 0.60
N LEU A 186 17.81 3.70 0.69
CA LEU A 186 18.97 4.54 1.04
C LEU A 186 19.31 5.55 -0.07
N GLN A 187 18.89 5.36 -1.32
CA GLN A 187 19.17 6.31 -2.41
C GLN A 187 18.19 7.49 -2.45
N ALA A 188 17.00 7.35 -1.87
CA ALA A 188 15.96 8.36 -2.02
C ALA A 188 16.22 9.62 -1.18
N VAL A 189 16.86 9.48 -0.02
CA VAL A 189 17.08 10.56 0.95
C VAL A 189 18.58 10.78 1.13
N GLU A 190 19.03 12.00 0.89
CA GLU A 190 20.41 12.41 1.18
C GLU A 190 20.49 12.93 2.61
N ALA A 191 21.19 12.23 3.50
CA ALA A 191 21.44 12.65 4.89
C ALA A 191 22.72 12.01 5.43
N SER A 192 23.22 12.50 6.57
CA SER A 192 24.35 11.87 7.25
C SER A 192 24.02 10.45 7.74
N PRO A 193 25.05 9.59 7.94
CA PRO A 193 24.85 8.26 8.51
C PRO A 193 24.11 8.28 9.85
N ARG A 194 24.38 9.28 10.70
CA ARG A 194 23.68 9.48 11.98
C ARG A 194 22.17 9.62 11.78
N VAL A 195 21.74 10.44 10.83
CA VAL A 195 20.33 10.67 10.57
C VAL A 195 19.69 9.41 9.96
N HIS A 196 20.38 8.70 9.07
CA HIS A 196 19.90 7.42 8.55
C HIS A 196 19.71 6.37 9.65
N GLU A 197 20.68 6.18 10.54
CA GLU A 197 20.60 5.24 11.67
C GLU A 197 19.45 5.61 12.61
N LEU A 198 19.24 6.90 12.86
CA LEU A 198 18.12 7.40 13.67
C LEU A 198 16.78 7.07 13.01
N LEU A 199 16.62 7.37 11.72
CA LEU A 199 15.38 7.11 10.98
C LEU A 199 15.07 5.61 10.91
N GLU A 200 16.08 4.77 10.69
CA GLU A 200 15.93 3.31 10.70
C GLU A 200 15.46 2.81 12.06
N ARG A 201 16.10 3.27 13.15
CA ARG A 201 15.70 2.93 14.51
C ARG A 201 14.26 3.35 14.81
N LEU A 202 13.87 4.57 14.47
CA LEU A 202 12.54 5.10 14.76
C LEU A 202 11.44 4.41 13.94
N HIS A 203 11.70 4.09 12.68
CA HIS A 203 10.77 3.29 11.87
C HIS A 203 10.61 1.88 12.43
N ALA A 204 11.71 1.22 12.83
CA ALA A 204 11.64 -0.08 13.48
C ALA A 204 10.85 -0.05 14.80
N GLU A 205 11.02 1.01 15.61
CA GLU A 205 10.23 1.24 16.83
C GLU A 205 8.73 1.42 16.53
N SER A 206 8.37 2.17 15.49
CA SER A 206 6.98 2.36 15.06
C SER A 206 6.34 1.05 14.61
N GLU A 207 7.01 0.32 13.70
CA GLU A 207 6.51 -0.95 13.18
C GLU A 207 6.27 -1.99 14.27
N ALA A 208 7.14 -2.04 15.29
CA ALA A 208 7.00 -2.94 16.42
C ALA A 208 5.73 -2.65 17.24
N GLN A 209 5.30 -1.38 17.31
CA GLN A 209 4.08 -0.98 18.02
C GLN A 209 2.81 -1.11 17.17
N GLU A 210 2.90 -0.88 15.86
CA GLU A 210 1.75 -0.96 14.94
C GLU A 210 1.23 -2.39 14.73
N LYS A 211 2.12 -3.39 14.76
CA LYS A 211 1.74 -4.81 14.64
C LYS A 211 0.90 -5.33 15.83
N ALA A 212 0.66 -4.51 16.85
CA ALA A 212 -0.20 -4.87 17.97
C ALA A 212 -1.69 -4.86 17.56
N PHE A 213 -2.33 -6.04 17.64
CA PHE A 213 -3.77 -6.25 17.39
C PHE A 213 -4.69 -5.27 18.15
N SER A 214 -4.24 -4.77 19.32
CA SER A 214 -4.95 -3.77 20.11
C SER A 214 -5.10 -2.41 19.42
N GLN A 215 -4.17 -2.04 18.54
CA GLN A 215 -4.21 -0.76 17.83
C GLN A 215 -5.24 -0.78 16.69
N TYR A 216 -5.24 -1.85 15.89
CA TYR A 216 -6.26 -2.06 14.87
C TYR A 216 -7.67 -2.09 15.47
N TRP A 217 -7.85 -2.81 16.58
CA TRP A 217 -9.11 -2.86 17.32
C TRP A 217 -9.52 -1.49 17.89
N PHE A 218 -8.57 -0.72 18.44
CA PHE A 218 -8.82 0.62 18.94
C PHE A 218 -9.35 1.55 17.85
N TYR A 219 -8.66 1.65 16.70
CA TYR A 219 -9.11 2.52 15.61
C TYR A 219 -10.48 2.11 15.07
N LEU A 220 -10.75 0.80 14.92
CA LEU A 220 -12.07 0.30 14.55
C LEU A 220 -13.15 0.73 15.54
N THR A 221 -12.89 0.66 16.85
CA THR A 221 -13.86 1.08 17.86
C THR A 221 -14.17 2.57 17.79
N ARG A 222 -13.19 3.41 17.44
CA ARG A 222 -13.36 4.85 17.31
C ARG A 222 -14.10 5.23 16.03
N ILE A 223 -13.77 4.59 14.91
CA ILE A 223 -14.54 4.72 13.66
C ILE A 223 -16.01 4.39 13.95
N PHE A 224 -16.27 3.25 14.60
CA PHE A 224 -17.63 2.81 14.92
C PHE A 224 -18.37 3.77 15.87
N GLY A 225 -17.70 4.28 16.91
CA GLY A 225 -18.26 5.27 17.84
C GLY A 225 -18.63 6.59 17.16
N TYR A 226 -17.77 7.11 16.29
CA TYR A 226 -18.07 8.32 15.52
C TYR A 226 -19.36 8.17 14.69
N TYR A 227 -19.53 7.03 14.02
CA TYR A 227 -20.72 6.81 13.17
C TYR A 227 -22.02 6.56 13.93
N ILE A 228 -21.98 5.91 15.09
CA ILE A 228 -23.21 5.53 15.80
C ILE A 228 -23.72 6.65 16.69
N SER A 229 -22.82 7.36 17.36
CA SER A 229 -23.19 8.35 18.38
C SER A 229 -22.69 9.76 18.07
N GLY A 230 -22.08 10.00 16.91
CA GLY A 230 -21.40 11.26 16.62
C GLY A 230 -20.22 11.52 17.56
N GLN A 231 -19.74 10.48 18.25
CA GLN A 231 -18.74 10.60 19.29
C GLN A 231 -17.40 10.94 18.65
N THR A 232 -16.95 12.16 18.89
CA THR A 232 -15.66 12.66 18.43
C THR A 232 -14.52 12.07 19.27
N TRP A 233 -13.29 12.37 18.87
CA TRP A 233 -12.10 12.04 19.65
C TRP A 233 -12.24 12.53 21.10
N THR A 234 -12.17 11.60 22.05
CA THR A 234 -12.39 11.86 23.47
C THR A 234 -11.08 11.97 24.24
N THR A 235 -11.09 12.52 25.45
CA THR A 235 -9.94 12.48 26.37
C THR A 235 -9.44 11.05 26.64
N SER A 236 -10.36 10.07 26.71
CA SER A 236 -9.96 8.65 26.80
C SER A 236 -9.33 8.08 25.52
N SER A 237 -9.52 8.74 24.37
CA SER A 237 -8.79 8.45 23.13
C SER A 237 -7.40 9.06 23.16
N ASP A 238 -7.30 10.31 23.65
CA ASP A 238 -6.02 10.98 23.94
C ASP A 238 -5.16 10.10 24.86
N ASP A 239 -5.72 9.65 25.99
CA ASP A 239 -5.01 8.79 26.96
C ASP A 239 -4.50 7.48 26.35
N HIS A 240 -5.29 6.83 25.49
CA HIS A 240 -4.88 5.57 24.83
C HIS A 240 -3.78 5.79 23.80
N MET A 241 -3.82 6.90 23.08
CA MET A 241 -2.89 7.20 21.98
C MET A 241 -1.63 7.95 22.43
N ARG A 242 -1.62 8.50 23.64
CA ARG A 242 -0.52 9.30 24.20
C ARG A 242 0.85 8.62 24.09
N ASP A 243 0.89 7.31 24.32
CA ASP A 243 2.14 6.55 24.34
C ASP A 243 2.38 5.72 23.06
N LYS A 244 1.51 5.84 22.05
CA LYS A 244 1.55 5.01 20.84
C LYS A 244 2.34 5.67 19.72
N PHE A 245 3.48 5.08 19.40
CA PHE A 245 4.33 5.43 18.28
C PHE A 245 3.73 4.83 17.01
N VAL A 246 3.01 5.68 16.28
CA VAL A 246 2.53 5.43 14.92
C VAL A 246 3.12 6.55 14.08
N ALA A 247 3.96 6.17 13.13
CA ALA A 247 4.68 7.07 12.24
C ALA A 247 4.24 6.78 10.82
N LEU A 248 4.18 7.83 9.99
CA LEU A 248 4.03 7.67 8.55
C LEU A 248 5.08 6.69 8.00
N GLU A 249 4.66 5.74 7.19
CA GLU A 249 5.51 4.66 6.70
C GLU A 249 6.74 5.20 5.94
N GLN A 250 7.85 4.47 6.04
CA GLN A 250 9.15 4.93 5.52
C GLN A 250 9.12 5.23 4.02
N ASP A 251 8.43 4.41 3.22
CA ASP A 251 8.32 4.58 1.77
C ASP A 251 7.51 5.83 1.38
N LYS A 252 6.44 6.14 2.11
CA LYS A 252 5.67 7.39 1.97
C LYS A 252 6.51 8.60 2.37
N CYS A 253 7.29 8.49 3.44
CA CYS A 253 8.21 9.55 3.87
C CYS A 253 9.27 9.86 2.79
N GLN A 254 9.83 8.84 2.16
CA GLN A 254 10.80 9.00 1.05
C GLN A 254 10.15 9.66 -0.17
N PHE A 255 8.95 9.23 -0.54
CA PHE A 255 8.19 9.85 -1.61
C PHE A 255 7.91 11.34 -1.34
N MET A 256 7.46 11.65 -0.12
CA MET A 256 7.22 13.02 0.32
C MET A 256 8.48 13.88 0.27
N TYR A 257 9.64 13.36 0.72
CA TYR A 257 10.93 14.03 0.59
C TYR A 257 11.25 14.38 -0.86
N LEU A 258 11.12 13.42 -1.78
CA LEU A 258 11.39 13.63 -3.21
C LEU A 258 10.44 14.67 -3.83
N LEU A 259 9.16 14.67 -3.43
CA LEU A 259 8.22 15.71 -3.87
C LEU A 259 8.65 17.09 -3.38
N ALA A 260 8.98 17.24 -2.09
CA ALA A 260 9.43 18.50 -1.52
C ALA A 260 10.70 19.03 -2.21
N ARG A 261 11.65 18.15 -2.53
CA ARG A 261 12.85 18.48 -3.32
C ARG A 261 12.50 18.89 -4.75
N SER A 262 11.58 18.18 -5.41
CA SER A 262 11.21 18.46 -6.81
C SER A 262 10.60 19.84 -7.03
N ILE A 263 9.88 20.37 -6.03
CA ILE A 263 9.22 21.68 -6.12
C ILE A 263 9.99 22.80 -5.41
N ASN A 264 11.22 22.53 -4.93
CA ASN A 264 11.99 23.43 -4.09
C ASN A 264 11.19 23.97 -2.87
N ALA A 265 10.43 23.09 -2.20
CA ALA A 265 9.62 23.47 -1.04
C ALA A 265 10.49 24.03 0.09
N ARG A 266 10.11 25.18 0.65
CA ARG A 266 10.82 25.84 1.75
C ARG A 266 9.92 26.08 2.96
N ASN A 267 8.62 26.31 2.75
CA ASN A 267 7.66 26.47 3.83
C ASN A 267 6.64 25.33 3.75
N ILE A 268 6.72 24.42 4.71
CA ILE A 268 5.88 23.23 4.78
C ILE A 268 5.09 23.25 6.08
N VAL A 269 3.83 22.85 6.04
CA VAL A 269 3.01 22.61 7.23
C VAL A 269 2.74 21.11 7.37
N GLU A 270 2.87 20.60 8.60
CA GLU A 270 2.49 19.24 8.98
C GLU A 270 1.41 19.31 10.05
N ALA A 271 0.22 18.83 9.72
CA ALA A 271 -0.83 18.57 10.69
C ALA A 271 -0.68 17.14 11.20
N GLY A 272 -0.24 17.01 12.45
CA GLY A 272 -0.04 15.73 13.12
C GLY A 272 1.42 15.27 13.14
N THR A 273 2.22 15.87 14.01
CA THR A 273 3.65 15.58 14.10
C THR A 273 3.96 14.28 14.85
N SER A 274 3.15 13.89 15.85
CA SER A 274 3.38 12.69 16.65
C SER A 274 4.80 12.70 17.25
N PHE A 275 5.62 11.67 16.97
CA PHE A 275 7.01 11.58 17.42
C PHE A 275 8.02 12.23 16.44
N GLY A 276 7.54 12.91 15.40
CA GLY A 276 8.35 13.78 14.55
C GLY A 276 9.15 13.09 13.45
N VAL A 277 8.86 11.82 13.11
CA VAL A 277 9.61 11.06 12.10
C VAL A 277 9.43 11.64 10.69
N SER A 278 8.19 11.81 10.24
CA SER A 278 7.85 12.45 8.95
C SER A 278 8.43 13.87 8.85
N THR A 279 8.41 14.63 9.95
CA THR A 279 8.97 15.97 10.04
C THR A 279 10.46 16.00 9.70
N MET A 280 11.24 14.96 10.05
CA MET A 280 12.66 14.90 9.70
C MET A 280 12.87 14.85 8.19
N TYR A 281 12.07 14.07 7.46
CA TYR A 281 12.12 14.01 5.99
C TYR A 281 11.78 15.38 5.38
N LEU A 282 10.75 16.05 5.90
CA LEU A 282 10.38 17.40 5.46
C LEU A 282 11.50 18.41 5.75
N ALA A 283 12.09 18.36 6.95
CA ALA A 283 13.13 19.26 7.41
C ALA A 283 14.42 19.11 6.59
N LEU A 284 14.82 17.88 6.28
CA LEU A 284 15.93 17.60 5.38
C LEU A 284 15.71 18.26 4.01
N ALA A 285 14.51 18.06 3.44
CA ALA A 285 14.20 18.64 2.13
C ALA A 285 14.22 20.18 2.15
N VAL A 286 13.62 20.79 3.17
CA VAL A 286 13.61 22.26 3.36
C VAL A 286 15.04 22.80 3.52
N GLY A 287 15.84 22.19 4.39
CA GLY A 287 17.20 22.64 4.66
C GLY A 287 18.09 22.60 3.43
N GLN A 288 17.99 21.52 2.65
CA GLN A 288 18.71 21.36 1.39
C GLN A 288 18.26 22.37 0.33
N ASN A 289 16.94 22.56 0.16
CA ASN A 289 16.39 23.55 -0.77
C ASN A 289 16.85 24.97 -0.41
N VAL A 290 16.90 25.31 0.88
CA VAL A 290 17.39 26.61 1.37
C VAL A 290 18.90 26.76 1.15
N ALA A 291 19.70 25.73 1.47
CA ALA A 291 21.14 25.76 1.30
C ALA A 291 21.53 25.97 -0.18
N GLU A 292 20.90 25.23 -1.10
CA GLU A 292 21.13 25.36 -2.54
C GLU A 292 20.73 26.73 -3.08
N ALA A 293 19.59 27.25 -2.66
CA ALA A 293 19.16 28.59 -3.04
C ALA A 293 20.14 29.67 -2.55
N LYS A 294 20.66 29.54 -1.32
CA LYS A 294 21.71 30.44 -0.80
C LYS A 294 23.01 30.35 -1.62
N VAL A 295 23.41 29.15 -2.07
CA VAL A 295 24.56 28.98 -2.98
C VAL A 295 24.34 29.70 -4.31
N ARG A 296 23.08 29.75 -4.80
CA ARG A 296 22.70 30.54 -5.99
C ARG A 296 22.60 32.05 -5.75
N GLY A 297 22.87 32.52 -4.53
CA GLY A 297 22.81 33.93 -4.16
C GLY A 297 21.42 34.44 -3.79
N GLU A 298 20.45 33.55 -3.58
CA GLU A 298 19.10 33.91 -3.14
C GLU A 298 19.07 34.18 -1.64
N VAL A 299 18.39 35.26 -1.21
CA VAL A 299 18.12 35.52 0.21
C VAL A 299 16.81 34.85 0.58
N VAL A 300 16.90 33.59 1.03
CA VAL A 300 15.73 32.77 1.37
C VAL A 300 15.84 32.15 2.76
N THR A 301 14.67 31.92 3.35
CA THR A 301 14.47 31.13 4.57
C THR A 301 13.53 29.97 4.26
N GLY A 302 13.41 29.05 5.20
CA GLY A 302 12.46 27.94 5.13
C GLY A 302 12.26 27.32 6.50
N LYS A 303 11.12 26.66 6.68
CA LYS A 303 10.78 25.92 7.89
C LYS A 303 9.69 24.88 7.62
N VAL A 304 9.65 23.86 8.46
CA VAL A 304 8.55 22.93 8.63
C VAL A 304 7.81 23.31 9.91
N ILE A 305 6.55 23.68 9.79
CA ILE A 305 5.66 23.99 10.93
C ILE A 305 4.85 22.73 11.22
N GLY A 306 5.19 22.03 12.30
CA GLY A 306 4.48 20.87 12.79
C GLY A 306 3.49 21.23 13.91
N THR A 307 2.42 20.44 14.05
CA THR A 307 1.48 20.55 15.18
C THR A 307 1.37 19.24 15.95
N GLU A 308 1.46 19.31 17.27
CA GLU A 308 1.19 18.17 18.15
C GLU A 308 0.37 18.63 19.36
N LYS A 309 -0.72 17.91 19.64
CA LYS A 309 -1.63 18.25 20.75
C LYS A 309 -1.11 17.71 22.08
N GLU A 310 -0.51 16.51 22.08
CA GLU A 310 -0.05 15.83 23.29
C GLU A 310 1.38 16.26 23.64
N THR A 311 1.54 16.95 24.78
CA THR A 311 2.83 17.45 25.29
C THR A 311 3.92 16.37 25.32
N SER A 312 3.61 15.15 25.76
CA SER A 312 4.60 14.07 25.87
C SER A 312 5.14 13.63 24.50
N LYS A 313 4.31 13.66 23.46
CA LYS A 313 4.73 13.39 22.08
C LYS A 313 5.55 14.54 21.53
N ALA A 314 5.10 15.77 21.77
CA ALA A 314 5.82 16.97 21.36
C ALA A 314 7.24 17.02 21.96
N GLU A 315 7.40 16.68 23.24
CA GLU A 315 8.70 16.54 23.89
C GLU A 315 9.57 15.45 23.25
N ARG A 316 8.99 14.30 22.90
CA ARG A 316 9.74 13.23 22.22
C ARG A 316 10.14 13.62 20.80
N ALA A 317 9.27 14.27 20.04
CA ALA A 317 9.59 14.79 18.71
C ALA A 317 10.78 15.76 18.77
N ARG A 318 10.75 16.73 19.70
CA ARG A 318 11.88 17.67 19.92
C ARG A 318 13.18 16.93 20.27
N LYS A 319 13.12 15.90 21.12
CA LYS A 319 14.31 15.07 21.43
C LYS A 319 14.86 14.36 20.21
N HIS A 320 14.00 13.77 19.37
CA HIS A 320 14.44 13.09 18.15
C HIS A 320 15.04 14.06 17.15
N TRP A 321 14.50 15.27 16.99
CA TRP A 321 15.09 16.28 16.12
C TRP A 321 16.43 16.80 16.63
N SER A 322 16.56 16.98 17.94
CA SER A 322 17.85 17.34 18.56
C SER A 322 18.90 16.25 18.37
N GLU A 323 18.50 14.97 18.44
CA GLU A 323 19.37 13.82 18.11
C GLU A 323 19.79 13.82 16.63
N ALA A 324 18.87 14.18 15.72
CA ALA A 324 19.13 14.33 14.30
C ALA A 324 20.08 15.52 13.98
N GLY A 325 20.13 16.52 14.86
CA GLY A 325 21.06 17.64 14.83
C GLY A 325 20.81 18.67 13.71
N GLU A 326 21.88 19.35 13.28
CA GLU A 326 21.81 20.54 12.40
C GLU A 326 21.16 20.33 11.02
N GLU A 327 21.08 19.08 10.56
CA GLU A 327 20.41 18.72 9.30
C GLU A 327 18.88 18.83 9.40
N VAL A 328 18.33 18.77 10.62
CA VAL A 328 16.89 18.69 10.88
C VAL A 328 16.44 19.82 11.81
N GLU A 329 16.97 19.88 13.03
CA GLU A 329 16.44 20.73 14.13
C GLU A 329 16.24 22.20 13.73
N PRO A 330 17.19 22.89 13.06
CA PRO A 330 17.05 24.30 12.71
C PRO A 330 15.91 24.62 11.75
N TRP A 331 15.40 23.61 11.05
CA TRP A 331 14.33 23.75 10.05
C TRP A 331 12.94 23.42 10.62
N THR A 332 12.85 23.06 11.90
CA THR A 332 11.60 22.63 12.54
C THR A 332 11.03 23.69 13.47
N GLU A 333 9.72 23.86 13.43
CA GLU A 333 8.95 24.67 14.37
C GLU A 333 7.76 23.84 14.85
N LEU A 334 7.76 23.41 16.12
CA LEU A 334 6.65 22.64 16.69
C LEU A 334 5.71 23.52 17.49
N ARG A 335 4.46 23.57 17.05
CA ARG A 335 3.38 24.26 17.73
C ARG A 335 2.55 23.28 18.53
N GLU A 336 2.67 23.39 19.84
CA GLU A 336 1.99 22.50 20.77
C GLU A 336 0.57 22.98 21.08
N GLY A 337 -0.42 22.10 20.97
CA GLY A 337 -1.83 22.39 21.25
C GLY A 337 -2.78 22.03 20.12
N ASP A 338 -4.00 22.59 20.17
CA ASP A 338 -5.01 22.36 19.13
C ASP A 338 -4.60 23.04 17.82
N LEU A 339 -4.43 22.26 16.74
CA LEU A 339 -4.04 22.76 15.42
C LEU A 339 -4.94 23.87 14.89
N ARG A 340 -6.23 23.89 15.29
CA ARG A 340 -7.18 24.92 14.84
C ARG A 340 -6.87 26.30 15.42
N GLU A 341 -6.15 26.32 16.53
CA GLU A 341 -5.66 27.53 17.17
C GLU A 341 -4.21 27.81 16.73
N THR A 342 -3.35 26.79 16.73
CA THR A 342 -1.92 26.98 16.50
C THR A 342 -1.55 27.21 15.03
N LEU A 343 -2.38 26.80 14.06
CA LEU A 343 -2.14 27.06 12.64
C LEU A 343 -2.73 28.38 12.14
N LYS A 344 -3.35 29.18 13.02
CA LYS A 344 -3.91 30.46 12.62
C LYS A 344 -2.83 31.38 12.01
N VAL A 345 -3.23 32.22 11.07
CA VAL A 345 -2.31 33.08 10.32
C VAL A 345 -1.59 34.07 11.24
N GLU A 346 -2.31 34.58 12.23
CA GLU A 346 -1.84 35.47 13.29
C GLU A 346 -0.72 34.87 14.15
N GLU A 347 -0.60 33.54 14.20
CA GLU A 347 0.50 32.82 14.88
C GLU A 347 1.78 32.76 14.02
N GLY A 348 1.99 33.73 13.12
CA GLY A 348 3.23 33.85 12.33
C GLY A 348 3.35 32.84 11.18
N MET A 349 2.23 32.50 10.53
CA MET A 349 2.23 31.62 9.35
C MET A 349 2.99 32.28 8.18
N PRO A 350 3.88 31.57 7.46
CA PRO A 350 4.53 32.08 6.26
C PRO A 350 3.53 32.58 5.23
N GLU A 351 3.93 33.58 4.44
CA GLU A 351 3.05 34.17 3.42
C GLU A 351 2.66 33.17 2.33
N GLN A 352 3.55 32.22 2.05
CA GLN A 352 3.35 31.15 1.08
C GLN A 352 3.76 29.81 1.69
N ILE A 353 2.86 28.82 1.55
CA ILE A 353 3.08 27.43 1.90
C ILE A 353 3.19 26.62 0.61
N ASP A 354 4.29 25.87 0.50
CA ASP A 354 4.64 25.05 -0.65
C ASP A 354 4.01 23.66 -0.56
N MET A 355 3.85 23.16 0.66
CA MET A 355 3.38 21.80 0.90
C MET A 355 2.65 21.68 2.24
N LEU A 356 1.64 20.81 2.29
CA LEU A 356 0.88 20.44 3.49
C LEU A 356 0.83 18.92 3.62
N LEU A 357 1.28 18.38 4.75
CA LEU A 357 1.04 16.99 5.15
C LEU A 357 -0.13 16.93 6.13
N LEU A 358 -1.11 16.06 5.84
CA LEU A 358 -2.26 15.75 6.67
C LEU A 358 -2.13 14.30 7.17
N ASP A 359 -1.36 14.13 8.23
CA ASP A 359 -1.19 12.87 8.97
C ASP A 359 -1.80 13.03 10.39
N ILE A 360 -3.09 13.32 10.40
CA ILE A 360 -3.83 13.74 11.58
C ILE A 360 -5.06 12.85 11.77
N TRP A 361 -5.69 12.95 12.94
CA TRP A 361 -7.03 12.40 13.12
C TRP A 361 -7.96 12.88 12.00
N THR A 362 -8.45 11.93 11.20
CA THR A 362 -9.06 12.16 9.88
C THR A 362 -10.12 13.27 9.80
N PRO A 363 -11.00 13.52 10.80
CA PRO A 363 -11.95 14.63 10.74
C PRO A 363 -11.31 16.03 10.86
N LEU A 364 -10.04 16.12 11.28
CA LEU A 364 -9.28 17.37 11.32
C LEU A 364 -8.56 17.68 10.00
N ALA A 365 -8.55 16.77 9.03
CA ALA A 365 -7.89 16.98 7.75
C ALA A 365 -8.46 18.16 6.97
N LEU A 366 -9.80 18.27 6.89
CA LEU A 366 -10.46 19.41 6.23
C LEU A 366 -10.27 20.72 7.01
N PRO A 367 -10.52 20.80 8.34
CA PRO A 367 -10.22 21.99 9.12
C PRO A 367 -8.78 22.49 8.98
N ALA A 368 -7.79 21.60 9.00
CA ALA A 368 -6.39 21.96 8.79
C ALA A 368 -6.17 22.53 7.38
N LEU A 369 -6.70 21.88 6.34
CA LEU A 369 -6.62 22.38 4.97
C LEU A 369 -7.25 23.77 4.84
N GLU A 370 -8.42 24.01 5.42
CA GLU A 370 -9.12 25.30 5.31
C GLU A 370 -8.34 26.46 5.93
N ILE A 371 -7.67 26.22 7.07
CA ILE A 371 -6.81 27.22 7.72
C ILE A 371 -5.60 27.56 6.84
N ILE A 372 -5.00 26.56 6.20
CA ILE A 372 -3.77 26.72 5.42
C ILE A 372 -4.03 27.19 3.98
N LYS A 373 -5.19 26.86 3.40
CA LYS A 373 -5.54 27.15 2.00
C LYS A 373 -5.26 28.60 1.56
N PRO A 374 -5.55 29.65 2.36
CA PRO A 374 -5.25 31.04 1.98
C PRO A 374 -3.75 31.33 1.77
N ARG A 375 -2.86 30.50 2.32
CA ARG A 375 -1.40 30.60 2.19
C ARG A 375 -0.82 29.62 1.18
N LEU A 376 -1.61 28.65 0.68
CA LEU A 376 -1.12 27.73 -0.34
C LEU A 376 -0.78 28.49 -1.62
N ARG A 377 0.47 28.38 -2.09
CA ARG A 377 0.82 28.91 -3.40
C ARG A 377 0.22 28.06 -4.51
N ARG A 378 0.08 28.63 -5.72
CA ARG A 378 -0.21 27.82 -6.90
C ARG A 378 0.87 26.73 -7.06
N GLY A 379 0.43 25.51 -7.33
CA GLY A 379 1.27 24.32 -7.42
C GLY A 379 1.72 23.76 -6.07
N ALA A 380 1.14 24.21 -4.95
CA ALA A 380 1.40 23.59 -3.66
C ALA A 380 0.84 22.17 -3.62
N ILE A 381 1.56 21.28 -2.91
CA ILE A 381 1.20 19.86 -2.79
C ILE A 381 0.53 19.64 -1.42
N VAL A 382 -0.62 19.01 -1.41
CA VAL A 382 -1.28 18.50 -0.19
C VAL A 382 -1.23 16.98 -0.24
N LEU A 383 -0.64 16.37 0.78
CA LEU A 383 -0.65 14.92 0.99
C LEU A 383 -1.55 14.59 2.17
N ALA A 384 -2.43 13.60 2.03
CA ALA A 384 -3.23 13.08 3.13
C ALA A 384 -3.09 11.57 3.23
N ASP A 385 -2.68 11.08 4.40
CA ASP A 385 -2.44 9.65 4.60
C ASP A 385 -3.71 8.86 4.95
N ASN A 386 -3.65 7.53 4.83
CA ASN A 386 -4.71 6.57 5.14
C ASN A 386 -6.06 6.81 4.44
N THR A 387 -6.10 7.55 3.33
CA THR A 387 -7.35 7.92 2.64
C THR A 387 -8.06 6.74 1.99
N GLY A 388 -7.35 5.64 1.71
CA GLY A 388 -7.92 4.39 1.23
C GLY A 388 -8.63 3.62 2.34
N TRP A 389 -7.95 3.42 3.48
CA TRP A 389 -8.47 2.65 4.61
C TRP A 389 -9.55 3.42 5.39
N ALA A 390 -9.35 4.72 5.60
CA ALA A 390 -10.25 5.60 6.34
C ALA A 390 -11.15 6.45 5.43
N LYS A 391 -11.39 6.01 4.18
CA LYS A 391 -12.13 6.77 3.16
C LYS A 391 -13.45 7.40 3.66
N MET A 392 -14.17 6.69 4.52
CA MET A 392 -15.44 7.19 5.05
C MET A 392 -15.25 8.37 6.02
N LEU A 393 -14.21 8.35 6.87
CA LEU A 393 -13.91 9.47 7.77
C LEU A 393 -13.30 10.66 7.03
N TYR A 394 -12.62 10.41 5.91
CA TYR A 394 -12.15 11.45 5.00
C TYR A 394 -13.22 12.03 4.08
N LYS A 395 -14.50 11.62 4.21
CA LYS A 395 -15.55 11.98 3.25
C LYS A 395 -15.62 13.49 2.98
N GLU A 396 -15.69 14.32 4.01
CA GLU A 396 -15.81 15.78 3.85
C GLU A 396 -14.57 16.37 3.17
N PHE A 397 -13.38 15.93 3.58
CA PHE A 397 -12.10 16.32 2.97
C PHE A 397 -12.04 15.91 1.48
N LEU A 398 -12.38 14.67 1.16
CA LEU A 398 -12.35 14.14 -0.21
C LEU A 398 -13.38 14.85 -1.10
N GLU A 399 -14.61 15.06 -0.60
CA GLU A 399 -15.63 15.83 -1.32
C GLU A 399 -15.14 17.27 -1.60
N TYR A 400 -14.47 17.89 -0.62
CA TYR A 400 -13.91 19.24 -0.77
C TYR A 400 -12.83 19.31 -1.86
N ILE A 401 -11.81 18.46 -1.81
CA ILE A 401 -10.71 18.48 -2.79
C ILE A 401 -11.13 17.99 -4.17
N HIS A 402 -12.19 17.18 -4.27
CA HIS A 402 -12.73 16.71 -5.54
C HIS A 402 -13.67 17.71 -6.21
N ASP A 403 -14.21 18.70 -5.48
CA ASP A 403 -14.93 19.81 -6.11
C ASP A 403 -13.93 20.71 -6.85
N PRO A 404 -13.99 20.78 -8.20
CA PRO A 404 -13.06 21.61 -8.98
C PRO A 404 -13.08 23.09 -8.59
N LYS A 405 -14.17 23.59 -7.99
CA LYS A 405 -14.28 24.97 -7.51
C LYS A 405 -13.29 25.30 -6.40
N ASN A 406 -12.84 24.28 -5.66
CA ASN A 406 -11.87 24.45 -4.58
C ASN A 406 -10.42 24.54 -5.07
N GLY A 407 -10.20 24.31 -6.38
CA GLY A 407 -8.91 24.55 -7.02
C GLY A 407 -7.91 23.41 -6.86
N PHE A 408 -8.34 22.18 -6.61
CA PHE A 408 -7.44 21.03 -6.48
C PHE A 408 -7.50 20.09 -7.70
N LYS A 409 -6.36 19.45 -8.00
CA LYS A 409 -6.25 18.30 -8.90
C LYS A 409 -5.68 17.14 -8.12
N THR A 410 -6.38 16.01 -8.11
CA THR A 410 -6.09 14.94 -7.16
C THR A 410 -5.75 13.61 -7.84
N ALA A 411 -4.98 12.79 -7.15
CA ALA A 411 -4.73 11.40 -7.48
C ALA A 411 -4.43 10.62 -6.19
N THR A 412 -5.07 9.47 -6.01
CA THR A 412 -4.70 8.53 -4.97
C THR A 412 -3.48 7.73 -5.42
N THR A 413 -2.38 7.83 -4.67
CA THR A 413 -1.16 7.09 -4.94
C THR A 413 -1.25 5.66 -4.40
N ALA A 414 -0.51 4.73 -5.00
CA ALA A 414 -0.64 3.28 -4.77
C ALA A 414 0.12 2.78 -3.52
N TYR A 415 0.10 3.54 -2.42
CA TYR A 415 0.68 3.12 -1.15
C TYR A 415 -0.33 2.36 -0.29
N ALA A 416 0.17 1.50 0.60
CA ALA A 416 -0.66 0.80 1.57
C ALA A 416 -1.47 1.80 2.42
N GLY A 417 -2.74 1.47 2.70
CA GLY A 417 -3.67 2.38 3.37
C GLY A 417 -4.16 3.57 2.54
N GLY A 418 -3.54 3.84 1.38
CA GLY A 418 -3.82 4.97 0.49
C GLY A 418 -3.16 6.25 0.95
N LEU A 419 -2.57 6.99 0.00
CA LEU A 419 -2.01 8.31 0.21
C LEU A 419 -2.57 9.23 -0.88
N GLU A 420 -3.46 10.14 -0.51
CA GLU A 420 -4.08 11.08 -1.44
C GLU A 420 -3.12 12.24 -1.71
N MET A 421 -2.85 12.48 -3.00
CA MET A 421 -2.08 13.63 -3.44
C MET A 421 -3.01 14.63 -4.12
N ALA A 422 -2.99 15.88 -3.67
CA ALA A 422 -3.74 16.97 -4.27
C ALA A 422 -2.81 18.15 -4.60
N ILE A 423 -2.91 18.69 -5.81
CA ILE A 423 -2.15 19.87 -6.26
C ILE A 423 -3.08 21.07 -6.29
N TYR A 424 -2.70 22.16 -5.61
CA TYR A 424 -3.48 23.39 -5.59
C TYR A 424 -3.24 24.23 -6.84
N LEU A 425 -4.22 24.24 -7.74
CA LEU A 425 -4.27 25.00 -8.99
C LEU A 425 -5.54 25.86 -9.03
N PRO A 426 -5.60 26.97 -8.26
CA PRO A 426 -6.76 27.85 -8.27
C PRO A 426 -6.98 28.44 -9.67
N SER A 427 -8.25 28.72 -9.99
CA SER A 427 -8.59 29.46 -11.22
C SER A 427 -8.03 30.89 -11.10
N ALA A 428 -7.52 31.41 -12.22
CA ALA A 428 -6.89 32.73 -12.31
C ALA A 428 -7.88 33.89 -12.06
#